data_AF-A0A2M8MUI9-F1
#
_entry.id   AF-A0A2M8MUI9-F1
#
_cell.length_a   1.000
_cell.length_b   1.000
_cell.length_c   1.000
_cell.angle_alpha   90.00
_cell.angle_beta   90.00
_cell.angle_gamma   90.00
#
_symmetry.space_group_name_H-M   'P 1'
#
loop_
_entity.id
_entity.type
_entity.pdbx_description
1 polymer ?
#
loop_
_entity_poly.entity_id
_entity_poly.type
_entity_poly.pdbx_seq_one_letter_code
_entity_poly.pdbx_strand_id
1 'polypeptide(L)' 'MKSIRVGLERRRVFKQTVRELQALSNRELADLGIHRSMITRVANEAAYGK' A
#
# COMPACT_ATOMS: atom_id res chain seq x y z
N MET A 1 2.25 -24.62 9.61
CA MET A 1 2.41 -23.25 10.14
C MET A 1 2.51 -22.27 8.97
N LYS A 2 1.53 -21.37 8.79
CA LYS A 2 1.66 -20.28 7.82
C LYS A 2 2.75 -19.35 8.38
N SER A 3 3.91 -19.40 7.74
CA SER A 3 5.20 -18.93 8.26
C SER A 3 5.16 -17.46 8.68
N ILE A 4 5.76 -17.12 9.83
CA ILE A 4 6.01 -15.74 10.29
C ILE A 4 6.61 -14.88 9.17
N ARG A 5 7.44 -15.49 8.30
CA ARG A 5 8.02 -14.82 7.12
C ARG A 5 6.94 -14.24 6.20
N VAL A 6 5.84 -14.96 5.95
CA VAL A 6 4.75 -14.48 5.10
C VAL A 6 4.08 -13.24 5.70
N GLY A 7 3.89 -13.21 7.02
CA GLY A 7 3.34 -12.03 7.70
C GLY A 7 4.27 -10.81 7.63
N LEU A 8 5.58 -11.04 7.76
CA LEU A 8 6.59 -9.99 7.63
C LEU A 8 6.66 -9.42 6.21
N GLU A 9 6.62 -10.27 5.18
CA GLU A 9 6.63 -9.84 3.78
C GLU A 9 5.40 -8.98 3.45
N ARG A 10 4.19 -9.39 3.87
CA ARG A 10 2.97 -8.59 3.68
C ARG A 10 3.06 -7.24 4.38
N ARG A 11 3.58 -7.21 5.61
CA ARG A 11 3.80 -5.95 6.35
C ARG A 11 4.83 -5.05 5.65
N ARG A 12 5.86 -5.63 5.03
CA ARG A 12 6.85 -4.90 4.24
C ARG A 12 6.22 -4.26 3.01
N VAL A 13 5.45 -5.03 2.23
CA VAL A 13 4.71 -4.54 1.06
C VAL A 13 3.79 -3.38 1.46
N PHE A 14 2.97 -3.57 2.50
CA PHE A 14 2.07 -2.51 2.99
C PHE A 14 2.82 -1.20 3.28
N LYS A 15 3.89 -1.27 4.09
CA LYS A 15 4.67 -0.09 4.48
C LYS A 15 5.35 0.58 3.28
N GLN A 16 5.86 -0.23 2.35
CA GLN A 16 6.47 0.27 1.13
C GLN A 16 5.44 1.03 0.28
N THR A 17 4.29 0.43 0.01
CA THR A 17 3.21 1.06 -0.78
C THR A 17 2.71 2.35 -0.14
N VAL A 18 2.51 2.38 1.19
CA VAL A 18 2.12 3.61 1.88
C VAL A 18 3.17 4.70 1.70
N ARG A 19 4.45 4.39 1.90
CA ARG A 19 5.54 5.36 1.77
C ARG A 19 5.62 5.94 0.36
N GLU A 20 5.54 5.08 -0.65
CA GLU A 20 5.62 5.47 -2.06
C GLU A 20 4.42 6.34 -2.47
N LEU A 21 3.19 5.93 -2.14
CA LEU A 21 2.00 6.73 -2.45
C LEU A 21 1.94 8.04 -1.66
N GLN A 22 2.42 8.07 -0.41
CA GLN A 22 2.48 9.31 0.37
C GLN A 22 3.49 10.32 -0.18
N ALA A 23 4.54 9.85 -0.84
CA ALA A 23 5.54 10.71 -1.47
C ALA A 23 5.01 11.43 -2.73
N LEU A 24 3.92 10.93 -3.32
CA LEU A 24 3.28 11.54 -4.47
C LEU A 24 2.48 12.80 -4.10
N SER A 25 2.46 13.76 -5.02
CA SER A 25 1.60 14.94 -4.96
C SER A 25 0.12 14.58 -5.17
N ASN A 26 -0.79 15.52 -4.86
CA ASN A 26 -2.21 15.31 -5.13
C ASN A 26 -2.50 15.09 -6.62
N ARG A 27 -1.73 15.71 -7.50
CA ARG A 27 -1.89 15.60 -8.94
C ARG A 27 -1.45 14.22 -9.42
N GLU A 28 -0.26 13.77 -9.03
CA GLU A 28 0.23 12.43 -9.36
C GLU A 28 -0.71 11.33 -8.84
N LEU A 29 -1.24 11.50 -7.63
CA LEU A 29 -2.26 10.58 -7.09
C LEU A 29 -3.55 10.61 -7.92
N ALA A 30 -4.02 11.80 -8.32
CA ALA A 30 -5.21 11.95 -9.15
C ALA A 30 -5.01 11.37 -10.56
N ASP A 31 -3.83 11.52 -11.15
CA ASP A 31 -3.48 10.94 -12.45
C ASP A 31 -3.53 9.39 -12.41
N LEU A 32 -3.25 8.81 -11.24
CA LEU A 32 -3.39 7.37 -10.97
C LEU A 32 -4.83 6.97 -10.56
N GLY A 33 -5.77 7.91 -10.46
CA GLY A 33 -7.13 7.67 -9.99
C GLY A 33 -7.23 7.35 -8.48
N ILE A 34 -6.25 7.76 -7.69
CA ILE A 34 -6.16 7.48 -6.24
C ILE A 34 -6.38 8.78 -5.46
N HIS A 35 -7.29 8.75 -4.49
CA HIS A 35 -7.39 9.83 -3.50
C HIS A 35 -6.47 9.56 -2.30
N ARG A 36 -5.96 10.60 -1.61
CA ARG A 36 -5.07 10.43 -0.44
C ARG A 36 -5.67 9.54 0.66
N SER A 37 -6.97 9.64 0.89
CA SER A 37 -7.67 8.79 1.87
C SER A 37 -7.70 7.30 1.47
N MET A 38 -7.48 6.98 0.19
CA MET A 38 -7.45 5.60 -0.31
C MET A 38 -6.09 4.93 -0.16
N ILE A 39 -5.02 5.67 0.13
CA ILE A 39 -3.65 5.12 0.22
C ILE A 39 -3.59 3.89 1.12
N THR A 40 -4.19 3.97 2.31
CA THR A 40 -4.24 2.84 3.24
C THR A 40 -5.03 1.66 2.71
N ARG A 41 -6.12 1.90 1.96
CA ARG A 41 -6.92 0.84 1.33
C ARG A 41 -6.11 0.13 0.24
N VAL A 42 -5.50 0.89 -0.67
CA VAL A 42 -4.66 0.39 -1.77
C VAL A 42 -3.47 -0.40 -1.22
N ALA A 43 -2.80 0.11 -0.18
CA ALA A 43 -1.68 -0.60 0.45
C ALA A 43 -2.12 -1.92 1.10
N ASN A 44 -3.32 -1.97 1.69
CA ASN A 44 -3.87 -3.22 2.23
C ASN A 44 -4.21 -4.22 1.13
N GLU A 45 -4.82 -3.77 0.03
CA GLU A 45 -5.12 -4.58 -1.15
C GLU A 45 -3.84 -5.17 -1.75
N ALA A 46 -2.80 -4.35 -1.94
CA ALA A 46 -1.50 -4.80 -2.44
C ALA A 46 -0.80 -5.82 -1.51
N ALA A 47 -0.91 -5.64 -0.19
CA ALA A 47 -0.25 -6.50 0.78
C ALA A 47 -1.00 -7.82 1.07
N TYR A 48 -2.33 -7.79 1.04
CA TYR A 48 -3.16 -8.89 1.51
C TYR A 48 -4.07 -9.49 0.43
N GLY A 49 -4.20 -8.87 -0.73
CA GLY A 49 -5.00 -9.33 -1.87
C GLY A 49 -6.50 -9.36 -1.59
N LYS A 50 -7.01 -8.36 -0.87
CA LYS A 50 -8.41 -8.30 -0.42
C LYS A 50 -9.26 -7.43 -1.33
#